data_AF-A0A1J5WXL7-F1
#
_entry.id   AF-A0A1J5WXL7-F1
#
_cell.length_a   1.000
_cell.length_b   1.000
_cell.length_c   1.000
_cell.angle_alpha   90.00
_cell.angle_beta   90.00
_cell.angle_gamma   90.00
#
_symmetry.space_group_name_H-M   'P 1'
#
loop_
_entity.id
_entity.type
_entity.pdbx_description
1 polymer ?
#
loop_
_entity_poly.entity_id
_entity_poly.type
_entity_poly.pdbx_seq_one_letter_code
_entity_poly.pdbx_strand_id
1 'polypeptide(L)'
;MEPETTETLKLGNTFFVFTHQSLFLVPANEYERIRQSEDWYMCLKRKYIVGIANRDTKRIICIVCHGEAAPEDLVSPLCPQLHFGLCRDCVEDLQERTDNREVVCPYCEEEKNNKVYQEEIPGIIFSLMSQQTPSLEIKPDTETETIKRLSQETKIVLNSVYVSDALFFRLMARTVVEITNRTTLFRHGNSLDCCLNEYGWITGNPARICFDGYTGEEMKHIYENIKRIPKKSIQFNAGKIHPKGSDICLFLKIFGGVDWHVQALFSESSTKEHIEEILQTESHLACVGRAKKLTIKEYVIQLLLAPGLHEENKIEEIGLHTQHFEHIAEIFGIGNSSISMGKAKRLILYDYAVEILPKYVSTKIVRWRVLCYVRMFTTATSKYPKRKTTVSG
;
A
#
# COMPACT_ATOMS: atom_id res chain seq x y z
N MET A 1 -10.58 -13.89 3.59
CA MET A 1 -10.02 -12.63 4.10
C MET A 1 -9.78 -12.84 5.57
N GLU A 2 -8.51 -12.92 5.96
CA GLU A 2 -8.13 -12.79 7.37
C GLU A 2 -8.54 -11.39 7.83
N PRO A 3 -8.99 -11.21 9.08
CA PRO A 3 -9.39 -9.89 9.58
C PRO A 3 -8.20 -8.94 9.45
N GLU A 4 -8.41 -7.77 8.84
CA GLU A 4 -7.40 -6.70 8.83
C GLU A 4 -7.27 -6.20 10.26
N THR A 5 -6.41 -6.87 11.03
CA THR A 5 -5.96 -6.42 12.34
C THR A 5 -5.53 -4.97 12.21
N THR A 6 -5.98 -4.12 13.13
CA THR A 6 -5.59 -2.71 13.22
C THR A 6 -4.07 -2.57 13.07
N GLU A 7 -3.61 -2.23 11.87
CA GLU A 7 -2.19 -2.09 11.62
C GLU A 7 -1.69 -0.87 12.39
N THR A 8 -0.56 -1.02 13.06
CA THR A 8 0.06 0.06 13.82
C THR A 8 1.51 0.22 13.42
N LEU A 9 1.96 1.47 13.31
CA LEU A 9 3.35 1.81 12.99
C LEU A 9 3.92 2.62 14.15
N LYS A 10 5.08 2.20 14.65
CA LYS A 10 5.74 2.82 15.80
C LYS A 10 6.62 4.00 15.37
N LEU A 11 6.60 5.07 16.14
CA LEU A 11 7.49 6.22 16.03
C LEU A 11 7.91 6.66 17.43
N GLY A 12 9.11 6.26 17.88
CA GLY A 12 9.58 6.55 19.24
C GLY A 12 8.59 6.03 20.30
N ASN A 13 8.08 6.95 21.11
CA ASN A 13 7.04 6.69 22.13
C ASN A 13 5.62 6.96 21.64
N THR A 14 5.39 6.94 20.34
CA THR A 14 4.06 7.13 19.74
C THR A 14 3.76 6.05 18.71
N PHE A 15 2.47 5.86 18.45
CA PHE A 15 1.96 4.91 17.47
C PHE A 15 1.04 5.62 16.48
N PHE A 16 1.27 5.39 15.19
CA PHE A 16 0.25 5.59 14.18
C PHE A 16 -0.71 4.42 14.22
N VAL A 17 -1.98 4.70 14.49
CA VAL A 17 -3.06 3.72 14.49
C VAL A 17 -3.95 3.98 13.29
N PHE A 18 -4.07 2.98 12.42
CA PHE A 18 -4.87 3.06 11.21
C PHE A 18 -6.18 2.31 11.42
N THR A 19 -7.29 3.01 11.20
CA THR A 19 -8.63 2.40 11.13
C THR A 19 -9.17 2.55 9.71
N HIS A 20 -10.33 1.91 9.44
CA HIS A 20 -10.92 1.89 8.10
C HIS A 20 -11.01 3.28 7.45
N GLN A 21 -11.31 4.34 8.22
CA GLN A 21 -11.51 5.71 7.69
C GLN A 21 -10.66 6.79 8.37
N SER A 22 -9.83 6.47 9.34
CA SER A 22 -9.12 7.50 10.11
C SER A 22 -7.72 7.07 10.51
N LEU A 23 -6.87 8.07 10.64
CA LEU A 23 -5.49 7.91 11.10
C LEU A 23 -5.34 8.67 12.41
N PHE A 24 -4.77 8.01 13.41
CA PHE A 24 -4.51 8.60 14.71
C PHE A 24 -3.03 8.53 15.05
N LEU A 25 -2.52 9.59 15.68
CA LEU A 25 -1.24 9.58 16.36
C LEU A 25 -1.50 9.46 17.86
N VAL A 26 -1.08 8.35 18.45
CA VAL A 26 -1.44 7.94 19.81
C VAL A 26 -0.17 7.86 20.66
N PRO A 27 -0.11 8.52 21.84
CA PRO A 27 0.96 8.33 22.81
C PRO A 27 1.06 6.86 23.27
N ALA A 28 2.27 6.33 23.51
CA ALA A 28 2.46 4.93 23.91
C ALA A 28 1.71 4.57 25.19
N ASN A 29 1.71 5.44 26.20
CA ASN A 29 0.98 5.21 27.45
C ASN A 29 -0.54 5.10 27.26
N GLU A 30 -1.14 5.90 26.39
CA GLU A 30 -2.57 5.82 26.05
C GLU A 30 -2.85 4.59 25.16
N TYR A 31 -1.97 4.30 24.20
CA TYR A 31 -2.10 3.12 23.35
C TYR A 31 -2.03 1.83 24.17
N GLU A 32 -1.05 1.71 25.07
CA GLU A 32 -0.92 0.57 25.98
C GLU A 32 -2.11 0.43 26.90
N ARG A 33 -2.65 1.55 27.45
CA ARG A 33 -3.88 1.54 28.27
C ARG A 33 -5.10 0.99 27.53
N ILE A 34 -5.24 1.32 26.25
CA ILE A 34 -6.34 0.84 25.40
C ILE A 34 -6.12 -0.62 25.00
N ARG A 35 -4.86 -1.04 24.82
CA ARG A 35 -4.44 -2.38 24.38
C ARG A 35 -4.13 -3.34 25.54
N GLN A 36 -4.51 -3.05 26.79
CA GLN A 36 -4.18 -3.90 27.96
C GLN A 36 -4.77 -5.31 27.93
N SER A 37 -5.51 -5.69 26.89
CA SER A 37 -5.89 -7.09 26.69
C SER A 37 -5.49 -7.54 25.30
N GLU A 38 -4.85 -8.71 25.21
CA GLU A 38 -4.45 -9.34 23.95
C GLU A 38 -5.67 -9.86 23.15
N ASP A 39 -6.89 -9.63 23.67
CA ASP A 39 -8.17 -10.13 23.19
C ASP A 39 -9.18 -9.01 22.89
N TRP A 40 -10.27 -9.45 22.25
CA TRP A 40 -11.47 -8.78 21.70
C TRP A 40 -12.05 -7.52 22.37
N TYR A 41 -11.63 -7.14 23.58
CA TYR A 41 -12.24 -6.08 24.39
C TYR A 41 -11.25 -4.95 24.71
N MET A 42 -11.54 -3.74 24.24
CA MET A 42 -10.75 -2.54 24.52
C MET A 42 -11.43 -1.66 25.56
N CYS A 43 -10.75 -1.47 26.69
CA CYS A 43 -11.24 -0.68 27.81
C CYS A 43 -10.81 0.79 27.69
N LEU A 44 -11.75 1.71 27.94
CA LEU A 44 -11.47 3.15 28.06
C LEU A 44 -12.25 3.76 29.22
N LYS A 45 -11.79 4.93 29.70
CA LYS A 45 -12.51 5.64 30.77
C LYS A 45 -13.87 6.13 30.29
N ARG A 46 -14.93 5.87 31.06
CA ARG A 46 -16.32 6.26 30.74
C ARG A 46 -16.45 7.73 30.35
N LYS A 47 -15.70 8.65 31.00
CA LYS A 47 -15.78 10.09 30.73
C LYS A 47 -15.57 10.48 29.27
N TYR A 48 -14.81 9.70 28.50
CA TYR A 48 -14.59 9.98 27.07
C TYR A 48 -15.79 9.63 26.20
N ILE A 49 -16.71 8.79 26.68
CA ILE A 49 -17.89 8.36 25.92
C ILE A 49 -19.04 9.38 26.02
N VAL A 50 -19.04 10.21 27.05
CA VAL A 50 -20.15 11.14 27.37
C VAL A 50 -20.28 12.29 26.35
N GLY A 51 -19.30 12.49 25.46
CA GLY A 51 -19.27 13.61 24.51
C GLY A 51 -20.21 13.54 23.29
N ILE A 52 -20.91 12.41 23.03
CA ILE A 52 -21.63 12.21 21.75
C ILE A 52 -23.13 12.54 21.78
N ALA A 53 -23.78 12.77 22.92
CA ALA A 53 -25.23 12.93 22.96
C ALA A 53 -25.71 14.30 23.45
N ASN A 54 -26.27 15.08 22.52
CA ASN A 54 -27.36 15.99 22.85
C ASN A 54 -28.47 15.18 23.55
N ARG A 55 -28.80 15.58 24.78
CA ARG A 55 -29.81 15.05 25.73
C ARG A 55 -29.25 14.19 26.87
N ASP A 56 -29.51 14.70 28.07
CA ASP A 56 -29.46 14.11 29.40
C ASP A 56 -29.10 12.61 29.50
N THR A 57 -27.90 12.34 30.03
CA THR A 57 -27.51 11.12 30.77
C THR A 57 -27.79 9.77 30.08
N LYS A 58 -26.89 9.30 29.20
CA LYS A 58 -26.75 7.85 28.98
C LYS A 58 -25.69 7.28 29.92
N ARG A 59 -26.17 6.69 31.01
CA ARG A 59 -25.39 5.81 31.89
C ARG A 59 -24.94 4.62 31.05
N ILE A 60 -23.64 4.35 30.98
CA ILE A 60 -23.17 3.10 30.37
C ILE A 60 -23.24 2.04 31.45
N ILE A 61 -24.08 1.06 31.21
CA ILE A 61 -24.34 -0.05 32.12
C ILE A 61 -23.56 -1.25 31.60
N CYS A 62 -22.86 -1.94 32.50
CA CYS A 62 -22.28 -3.23 32.18
C CYS A 62 -23.39 -4.24 31.89
N ILE A 63 -23.40 -4.89 30.74
CA ILE A 63 -24.47 -5.85 30.39
C ILE A 63 -24.45 -7.11 31.28
N VAL A 64 -23.32 -7.42 31.92
CA VAL A 64 -23.14 -8.63 32.74
C VAL A 64 -23.55 -8.38 34.19
N CYS A 65 -22.93 -7.40 34.86
CA CYS A 65 -23.21 -7.13 36.27
C CYS A 65 -24.32 -6.10 36.49
N HIS A 66 -24.81 -5.45 35.43
CA HIS A 66 -25.74 -4.32 35.47
C HIS A 66 -25.25 -3.13 36.32
N GLY A 67 -23.95 -3.11 36.65
CA GLY A 67 -23.29 -2.02 37.34
C GLY A 67 -23.20 -0.78 36.45
N GLU A 68 -23.47 0.38 37.04
CA GLU A 68 -23.18 1.66 36.41
C GLU A 68 -21.73 2.04 36.68
N ALA A 69 -20.94 2.16 35.61
CA ALA A 69 -19.54 2.58 35.70
C ALA A 69 -19.47 4.07 36.09
N ALA A 70 -18.64 4.46 37.06
CA ALA A 70 -18.33 5.87 37.35
C ALA A 70 -17.57 6.51 36.16
N PRO A 71 -17.47 7.86 36.08
CA PRO A 71 -16.77 8.53 34.97
C PRO A 71 -15.29 8.12 34.79
N GLU A 72 -14.61 7.74 35.87
CA GLU A 72 -13.20 7.30 35.82
C GLU A 72 -13.05 5.79 35.62
N ASP A 73 -14.14 5.03 35.66
CA ASP A 73 -14.11 3.59 35.49
C ASP A 73 -13.86 3.22 34.03
N LEU A 74 -13.15 2.10 33.85
CA LEU A 74 -12.86 1.52 32.55
C LEU A 74 -14.03 0.68 32.06
N VAL A 75 -14.44 0.95 30.82
CA VAL A 75 -15.54 0.27 30.15
C VAL A 75 -15.13 -0.12 28.74
N SER A 76 -15.46 -1.34 28.31
CA SER A 76 -15.33 -1.80 26.93
C SER A 76 -16.68 -1.70 26.20
N PRO A 77 -16.82 -0.87 25.15
CA PRO A 77 -18.05 -0.81 24.37
C PRO A 77 -18.35 -2.11 23.62
N LEU A 78 -19.63 -2.45 23.47
CA LEU A 78 -20.07 -3.62 22.71
C LEU A 78 -20.50 -3.31 21.27
N CYS A 79 -20.75 -2.04 20.94
CA CYS A 79 -21.08 -1.62 19.59
C CYS A 79 -20.71 -0.15 19.33
N PRO A 80 -20.56 0.26 18.07
CA PRO A 80 -20.34 1.66 17.66
C PRO A 80 -21.32 2.68 18.21
N GLN A 81 -22.58 2.27 18.42
CA GLN A 81 -23.65 3.13 18.95
C GLN A 81 -23.60 3.27 20.48
N LEU A 82 -22.66 2.56 21.13
CA LEU A 82 -22.41 2.63 22.57
C LEU A 82 -23.67 2.32 23.39
N HIS A 83 -24.51 1.40 22.93
CA HIS A 83 -25.73 0.99 23.62
C HIS A 83 -25.44 0.35 24.99
N PHE A 84 -24.40 -0.48 25.04
CA PHE A 84 -23.91 -1.15 26.24
C PHE A 84 -22.39 -1.29 26.21
N GLY A 85 -21.82 -1.56 27.38
CA GLY A 85 -20.41 -1.93 27.53
C GLY A 85 -20.22 -3.05 28.56
N LEU A 86 -18.98 -3.41 28.80
CA LEU A 86 -18.52 -4.28 29.87
C LEU A 86 -17.66 -3.47 30.84
N CYS A 87 -17.86 -3.59 32.15
CA CYS A 87 -16.89 -3.05 33.10
C CYS A 87 -15.62 -3.90 33.06
N ARG A 88 -14.50 -3.32 33.49
CA ARG A 88 -13.20 -3.99 33.55
C ARG A 88 -13.27 -5.36 34.20
N ASP A 89 -13.87 -5.45 35.39
CA ASP A 89 -13.95 -6.70 36.15
C ASP A 89 -14.67 -7.80 35.35
N CYS A 90 -15.77 -7.45 34.67
CA CYS A 90 -16.48 -8.40 33.81
C CYS A 90 -15.71 -8.75 32.53
N VAL A 91 -14.82 -7.90 32.02
CA VAL A 91 -13.92 -8.24 30.90
C VAL A 91 -12.88 -9.26 31.37
N GLU A 92 -12.24 -9.01 32.52
CA GLU A 92 -11.26 -9.92 33.13
C GLU A 92 -11.91 -11.28 33.43
N ASP A 93 -13.11 -11.30 34.02
CA ASP A 93 -13.90 -12.52 34.27
C ASP A 93 -14.27 -13.30 33.00
N LEU A 94 -14.46 -12.61 31.87
CA LEU A 94 -14.79 -13.26 30.58
C LEU A 94 -13.54 -13.84 29.91
N GLN A 95 -12.39 -13.20 30.08
CA GLN A 95 -11.11 -13.66 29.53
C GLN A 95 -10.57 -14.89 30.26
N GLU A 96 -10.84 -15.04 31.55
CA GLU A 96 -10.43 -16.21 32.33
C GLU A 96 -11.26 -17.48 32.06
N ARG A 97 -12.39 -17.36 31.34
CA ARG A 97 -13.26 -18.51 31.06
C ARG A 97 -12.72 -19.35 29.91
N THR A 98 -12.77 -20.67 30.07
CA THR A 98 -12.48 -21.65 29.01
C THR A 98 -13.55 -21.70 27.91
N ASP A 99 -14.74 -21.17 28.21
CA ASP A 99 -15.90 -21.19 27.33
C ASP A 99 -15.98 -19.81 26.65
N ASN A 100 -15.56 -19.70 25.39
CA ASN A 100 -15.57 -18.46 24.57
C ASN A 100 -16.98 -17.91 24.31
N ARG A 101 -17.73 -17.56 25.36
CA ARG A 101 -19.05 -16.95 25.25
C ARG A 101 -18.88 -15.49 24.86
N GLU A 102 -19.08 -15.20 23.58
CA GLU A 102 -19.14 -13.82 23.09
C GLU A 102 -20.35 -13.10 23.69
N VAL A 103 -20.07 -11.95 24.30
CA VAL A 103 -21.13 -11.01 24.73
C VAL A 103 -21.40 -10.04 23.59
N VAL A 104 -22.66 -10.02 23.13
CA VAL A 104 -23.12 -9.17 22.03
C VAL A 104 -24.06 -8.08 22.50
N CYS A 105 -24.15 -7.00 21.72
CA CYS A 105 -25.10 -5.93 21.98
C CYS A 105 -26.52 -6.33 21.50
N PRO A 106 -27.53 -6.42 22.39
CA PRO A 106 -28.88 -6.88 22.02
C PRO A 106 -29.67 -5.89 21.16
N TYR A 107 -29.17 -4.65 21.01
CA TYR A 107 -29.82 -3.60 20.22
C TYR A 107 -29.27 -3.47 18.80
N CYS A 108 -28.21 -4.18 18.48
CA CYS A 108 -27.67 -4.23 17.13
C CYS A 108 -28.23 -5.49 16.45
N GLU A 109 -28.93 -5.33 15.32
CA GLU A 109 -29.47 -6.47 14.57
C GLU A 109 -28.33 -7.43 14.18
N GLU A 110 -28.52 -8.71 14.50
CA GLU A 110 -27.49 -9.76 14.59
C GLU A 110 -26.79 -10.13 13.26
N GLU A 111 -27.16 -9.55 12.10
CA GLU A 111 -26.70 -10.06 10.79
C GLU A 111 -25.56 -9.27 10.12
N LYS A 112 -25.06 -8.18 10.71
CA LYS A 112 -23.82 -7.54 10.20
C LYS A 112 -22.63 -8.00 11.04
N ASN A 113 -22.13 -9.20 10.72
CA ASN A 113 -20.85 -9.80 11.15
C ASN A 113 -20.20 -9.10 12.37
N ASN A 114 -20.26 -9.70 13.56
CA ASN A 114 -19.63 -9.20 14.81
C ASN A 114 -18.22 -8.59 14.60
N LYS A 115 -17.43 -9.13 13.67
CA LYS A 115 -16.12 -8.63 13.24
C LYS A 115 -16.14 -7.18 12.73
N VAL A 116 -17.12 -6.81 11.90
CA VAL A 116 -17.22 -5.47 11.29
C VAL A 116 -17.43 -4.40 12.35
N TYR A 117 -18.29 -4.67 13.34
CA TYR A 117 -18.51 -3.74 14.44
C TYR A 117 -17.27 -3.53 15.30
N GLN A 118 -16.42 -4.54 15.45
CA GLN A 118 -15.21 -4.44 16.24
C GLN A 118 -14.05 -3.74 15.54
N GLU A 119 -13.99 -3.84 14.22
CA GLU A 119 -13.05 -3.04 13.42
C GLU A 119 -13.37 -1.54 13.50
N GLU A 120 -14.64 -1.17 13.72
CA GLU A 120 -15.09 0.22 13.86
C GLU A 120 -14.86 0.81 15.27
N ILE A 121 -14.94 -0.01 16.32
CA ILE A 121 -14.82 0.42 17.73
C ILE A 121 -13.50 1.20 18.01
N PRO A 122 -12.30 0.74 17.59
CA PRO A 122 -11.06 1.50 17.77
C PRO A 122 -11.17 2.91 17.18
N GLY A 123 -11.71 3.03 15.96
CA GLY A 123 -11.84 4.32 15.29
C GLY A 123 -12.72 5.30 16.07
N ILE A 124 -13.78 4.79 16.68
CA ILE A 124 -14.70 5.59 17.50
C ILE A 124 -14.04 5.99 18.82
N ILE A 125 -13.37 5.06 19.50
CA ILE A 125 -12.65 5.32 20.75
C ILE A 125 -11.58 6.39 20.55
N PHE A 126 -10.71 6.21 19.55
CA PHE A 126 -9.68 7.20 19.28
C PHE A 126 -10.28 8.55 18.87
N SER A 127 -11.37 8.56 18.10
CA SER A 127 -12.05 9.81 17.74
C SER A 127 -12.57 10.58 18.96
N LEU A 128 -13.17 9.88 19.93
CA LEU A 128 -13.68 10.45 21.17
C LEU A 128 -12.60 11.11 22.04
N MET A 129 -11.39 10.56 22.01
CA MET A 129 -10.26 11.04 22.79
C MET A 129 -9.37 12.02 22.03
N SER A 130 -9.60 12.18 20.73
CA SER A 130 -8.69 12.91 19.84
C SER A 130 -8.95 14.40 19.77
N GLN A 131 -7.89 15.15 19.50
CA GLN A 131 -7.97 16.54 19.07
C GLN A 131 -7.71 16.63 17.57
N GLN A 132 -8.52 17.45 16.88
CA GLN A 132 -8.31 17.72 15.46
C GLN A 132 -7.00 18.50 15.28
N THR A 133 -6.12 17.99 14.43
CA THR A 133 -4.85 18.65 14.13
C THR A 133 -4.88 19.17 12.68
N PRO A 134 -4.81 20.49 12.45
CA PRO A 134 -4.84 21.04 11.10
C PRO A 134 -3.52 20.80 10.34
N SER A 135 -2.38 20.81 11.04
CA SER A 135 -1.07 20.58 10.44
C SER A 135 -0.13 19.89 11.42
N LEU A 136 0.71 18.98 10.92
CA LEU A 136 1.71 18.25 11.68
C LEU A 136 2.97 18.03 10.82
N GLU A 137 4.14 18.40 11.34
CA GLU A 137 5.42 17.97 10.75
C GLU A 137 5.83 16.65 11.39
N ILE A 138 6.13 15.63 10.58
CA ILE A 138 6.58 14.33 11.09
C ILE A 138 8.12 14.31 11.10
N LYS A 139 8.66 14.07 12.29
CA LYS A 139 10.08 13.88 12.57
C LYS A 139 10.29 12.62 13.42
N PRO A 140 11.51 12.05 13.44
CA PRO A 140 11.83 10.87 14.23
C PRO A 140 11.59 11.04 15.74
N ASP A 141 11.72 12.27 16.23
CA ASP A 141 11.47 12.70 17.62
C ASP A 141 10.06 13.25 17.83
N THR A 142 9.13 13.02 16.90
CA THR A 142 7.74 13.48 17.08
C THR A 142 7.09 12.69 18.20
N GLU A 143 6.86 13.38 19.31
CA GLU A 143 6.06 12.88 20.41
C GLU A 143 4.74 13.65 20.49
N THR A 144 3.73 13.02 21.10
CA THR A 144 2.46 13.66 21.39
C THR A 144 2.02 13.26 22.79
N GLU A 145 1.51 14.23 23.55
CA GLU A 145 0.96 13.99 24.90
C GLU A 145 -0.51 13.57 24.84
N THR A 146 -1.21 13.93 23.76
CA THR A 146 -2.62 13.62 23.53
C THR A 146 -2.81 12.89 22.20
N ILE A 147 -3.94 12.21 22.06
CA ILE A 147 -4.32 11.55 20.81
C ILE A 147 -4.66 12.61 19.76
N LYS A 148 -4.05 12.54 18.59
CA LYS A 148 -4.32 13.44 17.47
C LYS A 148 -4.99 12.69 16.34
N ARG A 149 -6.12 13.20 15.85
CA ARG A 149 -6.77 12.68 14.65
C ARG A 149 -6.22 13.41 13.43
N LEU A 150 -5.77 12.62 12.46
CA LEU A 150 -5.31 13.06 11.16
C LEU A 150 -6.41 12.71 10.14
N SER A 151 -7.00 13.74 9.53
CA SER A 151 -8.04 13.61 8.51
C SER A 151 -7.51 13.96 7.13
N GLN A 152 -8.36 13.80 6.11
CA GLN A 152 -8.04 14.17 4.73
C GLN A 152 -7.74 15.67 4.54
N GLU A 153 -8.08 16.51 5.52
CA GLU A 153 -7.77 17.95 5.53
C GLU A 153 -6.48 18.26 6.30
N THR A 154 -5.99 17.32 7.12
CA THR A 154 -4.78 17.52 7.90
C THR A 154 -3.56 17.59 6.98
N LYS A 155 -2.81 18.68 7.09
CA LYS A 155 -1.56 18.88 6.39
C LYS A 155 -0.41 18.16 7.11
N ILE A 156 0.24 17.22 6.43
CA ILE A 156 1.41 16.50 6.92
C ILE A 156 2.65 17.01 6.19
N VAL A 157 3.62 17.53 6.95
CA VAL A 157 4.88 18.03 6.39
C VAL A 157 5.98 17.00 6.58
N LEU A 158 6.64 16.61 5.49
CA LEU A 158 7.81 15.75 5.48
C LEU A 158 9.02 16.55 4.99
N ASN A 159 10.02 16.70 5.86
CA ASN A 159 11.14 17.60 5.65
C ASN A 159 12.47 16.91 6.00
N SER A 160 13.22 16.48 4.99
CA SER A 160 14.56 15.89 5.19
C SER A 160 14.56 14.67 6.13
N VAL A 161 13.54 13.83 6.02
CA VAL A 161 13.33 12.64 6.88
C VAL A 161 13.41 11.34 6.09
N TYR A 162 13.72 10.25 6.79
CA TYR A 162 13.55 8.90 6.27
C TYR A 162 12.20 8.36 6.74
N VAL A 163 11.32 7.98 5.83
CA VAL A 163 9.96 7.50 6.16
C VAL A 163 9.76 6.11 5.57
N SER A 164 9.16 5.22 6.34
CA SER A 164 8.83 3.90 5.82
C SER A 164 7.78 3.98 4.71
N ASP A 165 7.85 3.10 3.71
CA ASP A 165 6.86 2.99 2.64
C ASP A 165 5.44 2.82 3.19
N ALA A 166 5.27 1.95 4.19
CA ALA A 166 3.98 1.74 4.86
C ALA A 166 3.39 3.04 5.44
N LEU A 167 4.19 3.82 6.19
CA LEU A 167 3.72 5.10 6.74
C LEU A 167 3.43 6.09 5.62
N PHE A 168 4.35 6.24 4.67
CA PHE A 168 4.24 7.23 3.60
C PHE A 168 2.96 7.05 2.79
N PHE A 169 2.66 5.84 2.30
CA PHE A 169 1.48 5.62 1.48
C PHE A 169 0.18 5.72 2.29
N ARG A 170 0.18 5.28 3.55
CA ARG A 170 -0.99 5.46 4.42
C ARG A 170 -1.26 6.94 4.74
N LEU A 171 -0.23 7.78 4.85
CA LEU A 171 -0.38 9.24 4.95
C LEU A 171 -0.93 9.82 3.65
N MET A 172 -0.38 9.42 2.50
CA MET A 172 -0.84 9.86 1.17
C MET A 172 -2.31 9.52 0.90
N ALA A 173 -2.80 8.41 1.46
CA ALA A 173 -4.19 7.96 1.32
C ALA A 173 -5.18 8.73 2.20
N ARG A 174 -4.74 9.23 3.36
CA ARG A 174 -5.64 9.73 4.42
C ARG A 174 -5.42 11.19 4.83
N THR A 175 -4.42 11.87 4.28
CA THR A 175 -4.03 13.25 4.66
C THR A 175 -3.57 14.08 3.46
N VAL A 176 -3.29 15.36 3.64
CA VAL A 176 -2.60 16.21 2.64
C VAL A 176 -1.10 16.19 2.91
N VAL A 177 -0.31 15.54 2.06
CA VAL A 177 1.14 15.43 2.26
C VAL A 177 1.88 16.53 1.50
N GLU A 178 2.69 17.30 2.21
CA GLU A 178 3.60 18.31 1.68
C GLU A 178 5.05 17.90 1.94
N ILE A 179 5.82 17.77 0.86
CA ILE A 179 7.25 17.50 0.94
C ILE A 179 7.99 18.81 0.64
N THR A 180 8.68 19.35 1.62
CA THR A 180 9.39 20.64 1.50
C THR A 180 10.81 20.48 0.97
N ASN A 181 11.52 19.46 1.44
CA ASN A 181 12.90 19.13 1.03
C ASN A 181 12.97 17.70 0.49
N ARG A 182 14.07 16.98 0.73
CA ARG A 182 14.25 15.62 0.22
C ARG A 182 13.82 14.59 1.26
N THR A 183 12.81 13.79 0.98
CA THR A 183 12.38 12.66 1.84
C THR A 183 12.87 11.35 1.26
N THR A 184 13.39 10.45 2.09
CA THR A 184 13.85 9.13 1.65
C THR A 184 12.94 8.03 2.15
N LEU A 185 12.47 7.18 1.25
CA LEU A 185 11.60 6.07 1.55
C LEU A 185 12.38 4.78 1.71
N PHE A 186 12.05 4.00 2.73
CA PHE A 186 12.61 2.67 2.99
C PHE A 186 11.50 1.66 3.26
N ARG A 187 11.76 0.36 3.08
CA ARG A 187 10.73 -0.65 3.42
C ARG A 187 10.55 -0.75 4.91
N HIS A 188 9.31 -0.67 5.37
CA HIS A 188 8.96 -0.93 6.75
C HIS A 188 9.32 -2.37 7.14
N GLY A 189 10.01 -2.52 8.27
CA GLY A 189 10.25 -3.81 8.91
C GLY A 189 9.73 -3.75 10.33
N ASN A 190 9.15 -4.86 10.82
CA ASN A 190 8.47 -4.92 12.12
C ASN A 190 9.33 -4.48 13.32
N SER A 191 10.66 -4.46 13.18
CA SER A 191 11.61 -4.05 14.22
C SER A 191 12.04 -2.58 14.16
N LEU A 192 11.57 -1.80 13.18
CA LEU A 192 12.04 -0.45 12.92
C LEU A 192 10.92 0.57 13.11
N ASP A 193 11.27 1.72 13.67
CA ASP A 193 10.37 2.87 13.66
C ASP A 193 10.08 3.32 12.22
N CYS A 194 8.90 3.89 12.02
CA CYS A 194 8.41 4.26 10.70
C CYS A 194 8.95 5.61 10.20
N CYS A 195 9.69 6.35 11.02
CA CYS A 195 10.41 7.57 10.63
C CYS A 195 11.77 7.65 11.35
N LEU A 196 12.84 7.95 10.62
CA LEU A 196 14.24 7.91 11.11
C LEU A 196 15.05 9.14 10.67
N ASN A 197 16.07 9.50 11.46
CA ASN A 197 16.98 10.62 11.14
C ASN A 197 18.01 10.21 10.09
N GLU A 198 18.52 8.99 10.19
CA GLU A 198 19.43 8.38 9.22
C GLU A 198 19.05 6.92 9.03
N TYR A 199 19.14 6.43 7.78
CA TYR A 199 18.92 5.04 7.47
C TYR A 199 20.07 4.49 6.62
N GLY A 200 20.89 3.65 7.23
CA GLY A 200 22.01 2.99 6.56
C GLY A 200 21.54 2.06 5.45
N TRP A 201 22.36 1.89 4.41
CA TRP A 201 22.13 0.87 3.39
C TRP A 201 22.23 -0.51 4.05
N ILE A 202 21.11 -1.22 4.14
CA ILE A 202 21.12 -2.62 4.56
C ILE A 202 21.87 -3.41 3.49
N THR A 203 23.02 -3.99 3.86
CA THR A 203 23.87 -4.83 2.99
C THR A 203 23.24 -6.20 2.65
N GLY A 204 22.06 -6.50 3.20
CA GLY A 204 21.24 -7.67 2.90
C GLY A 204 20.36 -7.53 1.64
N ASN A 205 19.44 -8.49 1.45
CA ASN A 205 18.49 -8.46 0.33
C ASN A 205 17.71 -7.15 0.35
N PRO A 206 17.79 -6.32 -0.72
CA PRO A 206 17.16 -5.03 -0.68
C PRO A 206 15.64 -5.15 -0.54
N ALA A 207 15.11 -4.30 0.33
CA ALA A 207 13.71 -3.99 0.51
C ALA A 207 12.87 -4.09 -0.78
N ARG A 208 11.78 -4.88 -0.77
CA ARG A 208 10.72 -4.82 -1.80
C ARG A 208 9.66 -3.82 -1.36
N ILE A 209 9.25 -2.89 -2.22
CA ILE A 209 8.12 -2.00 -1.93
C ILE A 209 6.89 -2.55 -2.65
N CYS A 210 5.84 -2.75 -1.86
CA CYS A 210 4.52 -3.23 -2.30
C CYS A 210 3.49 -2.13 -2.02
N PHE A 211 2.45 -2.08 -2.85
CA PHE A 211 1.48 -0.99 -2.90
C PHE A 211 0.04 -1.53 -2.80
N ASP A 212 -0.11 -2.77 -2.32
CA ASP A 212 -1.38 -3.47 -2.20
C ASP A 212 -2.23 -2.94 -1.03
N GLY A 213 -3.56 -3.09 -1.14
CA GLY A 213 -4.48 -2.86 -0.03
C GLY A 213 -5.16 -1.49 0.04
N TYR A 214 -5.16 -0.69 -1.02
CA TYR A 214 -5.88 0.59 -1.06
C TYR A 214 -7.19 0.52 -1.85
N THR A 215 -8.22 1.14 -1.31
CA THR A 215 -9.53 1.34 -1.97
C THR A 215 -9.43 2.36 -3.10
N GLY A 216 -10.43 2.39 -4.00
CA GLY A 216 -10.47 3.36 -5.10
C GLY A 216 -10.49 4.83 -4.63
N GLU A 217 -11.09 5.11 -3.48
CA GLU A 217 -11.12 6.45 -2.88
C GLU A 217 -9.75 6.85 -2.31
N GLU A 218 -9.10 5.94 -1.56
CA GLU A 218 -7.73 6.14 -1.09
C GLU A 218 -6.77 6.37 -2.25
N MET A 219 -6.90 5.62 -3.34
CA MET A 219 -6.11 5.81 -4.55
C MET A 219 -6.30 7.21 -5.15
N LYS A 220 -7.53 7.73 -5.17
CA LYS A 220 -7.80 9.10 -5.64
C LYS A 220 -7.07 10.14 -4.79
N HIS A 221 -7.12 10.01 -3.46
CA HIS A 221 -6.39 10.89 -2.54
C HIS A 221 -4.87 10.81 -2.76
N ILE A 222 -4.34 9.60 -2.93
CA ILE A 222 -2.92 9.40 -3.24
C ILE A 222 -2.57 10.17 -4.53
N TYR A 223 -3.35 10.03 -5.61
CA TYR A 223 -3.10 10.74 -6.87
C TYR A 223 -3.14 12.27 -6.73
N GLU A 224 -4.02 12.82 -5.91
CA GLU A 224 -4.09 14.25 -5.65
C GLU A 224 -2.84 14.77 -4.92
N ASN A 225 -2.37 14.02 -3.91
CA ASN A 225 -1.12 14.36 -3.23
C ASN A 225 0.07 14.29 -4.19
N ILE A 226 0.13 13.28 -5.07
CA ILE A 226 1.23 13.13 -6.05
C ILE A 226 1.38 14.35 -6.95
N LYS A 227 0.28 14.95 -7.38
CA LYS A 227 0.30 16.16 -8.21
C LYS A 227 0.97 17.35 -7.52
N ARG A 228 0.95 17.39 -6.18
CA ARG A 228 1.52 18.47 -5.37
C ARG A 228 3.00 18.24 -5.02
N ILE A 229 3.48 17.00 -5.13
CA ILE A 229 4.84 16.64 -4.75
C ILE A 229 5.87 17.26 -5.72
N PRO A 230 6.87 18.02 -5.22
CA PRO A 230 7.91 18.56 -6.08
C PRO A 230 8.71 17.45 -6.77
N LYS A 231 9.07 17.65 -8.05
CA LYS A 231 9.94 16.70 -8.76
C LYS A 231 11.26 16.50 -8.01
N LYS A 232 11.80 15.28 -7.99
CA LYS A 232 13.05 14.90 -7.30
C LYS A 232 13.06 15.08 -5.77
N SER A 233 11.92 15.32 -5.13
CA SER A 233 11.84 15.47 -3.67
C SER A 233 11.78 14.14 -2.90
N ILE A 234 11.49 13.02 -3.57
CA ILE A 234 11.46 11.69 -2.96
C ILE A 234 12.67 10.88 -3.42
N GLN A 235 13.33 10.15 -2.53
CA GLN A 235 14.35 9.15 -2.83
C GLN A 235 13.91 7.79 -2.30
N PHE A 236 14.39 6.70 -2.90
CA PHE A 236 14.16 5.35 -2.39
C PHE A 236 15.47 4.69 -2.00
N ASN A 237 15.47 4.09 -0.81
CA ASN A 237 16.51 3.17 -0.38
C ASN A 237 15.99 1.72 -0.53
N ALA A 238 15.84 1.30 -1.78
CA ALA A 238 15.37 -0.03 -2.15
C ALA A 238 16.17 -0.56 -3.35
N GLY A 239 16.52 -1.84 -3.33
CA GLY A 239 17.21 -2.48 -4.45
C GLY A 239 16.27 -3.26 -5.36
N LYS A 240 15.04 -3.57 -4.92
CA LYS A 240 13.99 -4.16 -5.77
C LYS A 240 12.65 -3.47 -5.54
N ILE A 241 11.93 -3.12 -6.61
CA ILE A 241 10.58 -2.55 -6.52
C ILE A 241 9.64 -3.44 -7.32
N HIS A 242 8.47 -3.76 -6.75
CA HIS A 242 7.54 -4.74 -7.31
C HIS A 242 6.09 -4.20 -7.31
N PRO A 243 5.77 -3.19 -8.14
CA PRO A 243 4.39 -2.75 -8.31
C PRO A 243 3.55 -3.80 -9.07
N LYS A 244 2.28 -3.96 -8.67
CA LYS A 244 1.31 -4.86 -9.31
C LYS A 244 0.03 -4.12 -9.68
N GLY A 245 -0.62 -4.52 -10.77
CA GLY A 245 -1.94 -3.99 -11.16
C GLY A 245 -1.99 -2.46 -11.21
N SER A 246 -2.95 -1.86 -10.48
CA SER A 246 -3.14 -0.40 -10.37
C SER A 246 -1.92 0.35 -9.82
N ASP A 247 -1.10 -0.35 -9.04
CA ASP A 247 0.02 0.25 -8.34
C ASP A 247 1.17 0.61 -9.27
N ILE A 248 1.17 0.04 -10.48
CA ILE A 248 2.13 0.40 -11.52
C ILE A 248 1.88 1.84 -11.95
N CYS A 249 0.63 2.28 -12.07
CA CYS A 249 0.29 3.67 -12.37
C CYS A 249 0.82 4.61 -11.28
N LEU A 250 0.59 4.23 -10.02
CA LEU A 250 1.03 4.95 -8.85
C LEU A 250 2.56 5.09 -8.81
N PHE A 251 3.26 3.97 -9.01
CA PHE A 251 4.71 3.92 -9.11
C PHE A 251 5.25 4.73 -10.29
N LEU A 252 4.59 4.80 -11.44
CA LEU A 252 5.13 5.58 -12.55
C LEU A 252 4.90 7.09 -12.34
N LYS A 253 3.77 7.48 -11.76
CA LYS A 253 3.44 8.90 -11.51
C LYS A 253 4.32 9.53 -10.42
N ILE A 254 4.57 8.84 -9.29
CA ILE A 254 5.48 9.36 -8.26
C ILE A 254 6.92 9.47 -8.78
N PHE A 255 7.35 8.55 -9.65
CA PHE A 255 8.77 8.33 -9.90
C PHE A 255 9.25 8.78 -11.29
N GLY A 256 8.34 9.21 -12.17
CA GLY A 256 8.68 9.76 -13.49
C GLY A 256 9.59 11.00 -13.46
N GLY A 257 9.79 11.62 -12.30
CA GLY A 257 10.68 12.76 -12.10
C GLY A 257 11.80 12.56 -11.08
N VAL A 258 12.04 11.35 -10.57
CA VAL A 258 12.94 11.08 -9.43
C VAL A 258 14.31 10.55 -9.88
N ASP A 259 15.38 10.92 -9.16
CA ASP A 259 16.69 10.29 -9.31
C ASP A 259 16.81 9.09 -8.34
N TRP A 260 16.53 7.90 -8.86
CA TRP A 260 16.64 6.64 -8.12
C TRP A 260 17.59 5.69 -8.83
N HIS A 261 18.31 4.89 -8.03
CA HIS A 261 19.21 3.85 -8.49
C HIS A 261 18.75 2.50 -7.94
N VAL A 262 17.86 1.83 -8.66
CA VAL A 262 17.37 0.49 -8.29
C VAL A 262 18.08 -0.56 -9.11
N GLN A 263 18.36 -1.66 -8.43
CA GLN A 263 19.03 -2.79 -9.02
C GLN A 263 18.08 -3.61 -9.91
N ALA A 264 16.82 -3.78 -9.52
CA ALA A 264 15.80 -4.41 -10.35
C ALA A 264 14.37 -3.85 -10.15
N LEU A 265 13.68 -3.53 -11.25
CA LEU A 265 12.24 -3.24 -11.27
C LEU A 265 11.49 -4.47 -11.78
N PHE A 266 10.44 -4.89 -11.07
CA PHE A 266 9.54 -5.95 -11.51
C PHE A 266 8.12 -5.40 -11.57
N SER A 267 7.42 -5.53 -12.69
CA SER A 267 6.04 -5.04 -12.81
C SER A 267 5.14 -6.07 -13.47
N GLU A 268 3.93 -6.27 -12.94
CA GLU A 268 2.95 -7.24 -13.44
C GLU A 268 1.51 -6.72 -13.32
N SER A 269 0.73 -6.81 -14.39
CA SER A 269 -0.69 -6.45 -14.42
C SER A 269 -1.45 -7.45 -15.29
N SER A 270 -2.48 -8.06 -14.70
CA SER A 270 -3.43 -8.92 -15.41
C SER A 270 -4.61 -8.15 -15.99
N THR A 271 -4.68 -6.82 -15.79
CA THR A 271 -5.75 -5.97 -16.31
C THR A 271 -5.20 -4.94 -17.31
N LYS A 272 -5.96 -4.71 -18.38
CA LYS A 272 -5.58 -3.85 -19.50
C LYS A 272 -5.82 -2.37 -19.20
N GLU A 273 -6.89 -2.07 -18.47
CA GLU A 273 -7.36 -0.71 -18.18
C GLU A 273 -6.29 0.13 -17.48
N HIS A 274 -5.56 -0.46 -16.52
CA HIS A 274 -4.45 0.20 -15.83
C HIS A 274 -3.31 0.57 -16.79
N ILE A 275 -3.06 -0.25 -17.81
CA ILE A 275 -1.98 0.00 -18.78
C ILE A 275 -2.36 1.10 -19.75
N GLU A 276 -3.61 1.12 -20.22
CA GLU A 276 -4.11 2.19 -21.10
C GLU A 276 -4.00 3.58 -20.44
N GLU A 277 -4.31 3.69 -19.14
CA GLU A 277 -4.13 4.93 -18.39
C GLU A 277 -2.65 5.38 -18.34
N ILE A 278 -1.73 4.44 -18.15
CA ILE A 278 -0.28 4.74 -18.09
C ILE A 278 0.24 5.18 -19.45
N LEU A 279 -0.15 4.50 -20.52
CA LEU A 279 0.31 4.76 -21.89
C LEU A 279 -0.04 6.19 -22.35
N GLN A 280 -1.10 6.78 -21.80
CA GLN A 280 -1.48 8.18 -22.06
C GLN A 280 -0.54 9.20 -21.41
N THR A 281 0.38 8.79 -20.52
CA THR A 281 1.25 9.69 -19.75
C THR A 281 2.71 9.54 -20.16
N GLU A 282 3.37 10.56 -20.72
CA GLU A 282 4.78 10.46 -21.19
C GLU A 282 5.83 10.14 -20.10
N SER A 283 5.49 10.28 -18.82
CA SER A 283 6.45 10.16 -17.70
C SER A 283 6.91 8.74 -17.37
N HIS A 284 6.23 7.70 -17.87
CA HIS A 284 6.54 6.31 -17.50
C HIS A 284 7.89 5.82 -18.02
N LEU A 285 8.32 6.26 -19.20
CA LEU A 285 9.56 5.79 -19.84
C LEU A 285 10.81 6.31 -19.12
N ALA A 286 10.77 7.55 -18.64
CA ALA A 286 11.85 8.15 -17.86
C ALA A 286 12.07 7.43 -16.52
N CYS A 287 11.00 6.91 -15.93
CA CYS A 287 11.05 6.10 -14.71
C CYS A 287 11.74 4.76 -14.99
N VAL A 288 11.26 4.02 -15.99
CA VAL A 288 11.73 2.66 -16.31
C VAL A 288 13.21 2.63 -16.75
N GLY A 289 13.67 3.65 -17.48
CA GLY A 289 15.03 3.73 -18.04
C GLY A 289 16.18 3.83 -17.03
N ARG A 290 15.90 3.98 -15.73
CA ARG A 290 16.91 4.17 -14.67
C ARG A 290 17.25 2.89 -13.88
N ALA A 291 16.48 1.81 -14.05
CA ALA A 291 16.77 0.53 -13.40
C ALA A 291 17.93 -0.20 -14.11
N LYS A 292 18.81 -0.90 -13.36
CA LYS A 292 19.83 -1.78 -13.98
C LYS A 292 19.22 -3.01 -14.63
N LYS A 293 18.22 -3.60 -13.98
CA LYS A 293 17.46 -4.75 -14.48
C LYS A 293 15.98 -4.42 -14.49
N LEU A 294 15.29 -4.82 -15.54
CA LEU A 294 13.87 -4.60 -15.70
C LEU A 294 13.21 -5.93 -16.03
N THR A 295 12.19 -6.32 -15.27
CA THR A 295 11.39 -7.52 -15.55
C THR A 295 9.92 -7.11 -15.63
N ILE A 296 9.30 -7.32 -16.76
CA ILE A 296 7.91 -6.93 -17.01
C ILE A 296 7.10 -8.17 -17.37
N LYS A 297 5.90 -8.26 -16.78
CA LYS A 297 4.98 -9.36 -17.02
C LYS A 297 3.62 -8.93 -17.52
N GLU A 298 2.99 -9.82 -18.28
CA GLU A 298 1.59 -9.73 -18.70
C GLU A 298 1.29 -8.42 -19.47
N TYR A 299 0.16 -7.74 -19.23
CA TYR A 299 -0.24 -6.53 -19.99
C TYR A 299 0.77 -5.38 -19.90
N VAL A 300 1.60 -5.35 -18.85
CA VAL A 300 2.60 -4.30 -18.62
C VAL A 300 3.66 -4.30 -19.72
N ILE A 301 3.83 -5.40 -20.46
CA ILE A 301 4.76 -5.51 -21.59
C ILE A 301 4.52 -4.38 -22.60
N GLN A 302 3.27 -3.93 -22.76
CA GLN A 302 2.89 -2.85 -23.66
C GLN A 302 3.56 -1.50 -23.32
N LEU A 303 3.92 -1.27 -22.05
CA LEU A 303 4.61 -0.05 -21.60
C LEU A 303 6.01 0.13 -22.17
N LEU A 304 6.70 -0.97 -22.54
CA LEU A 304 8.04 -0.88 -23.12
C LEU A 304 8.04 -0.54 -24.61
N LEU A 305 6.86 -0.43 -25.21
CA LEU A 305 6.67 -0.41 -26.66
C LEU A 305 6.13 0.94 -27.14
N ALA A 306 5.58 1.74 -26.22
CA ALA A 306 5.33 3.16 -26.45
C ALA A 306 6.64 3.94 -26.25
N PRO A 307 6.86 4.96 -27.07
CA PRO A 307 8.08 5.20 -27.87
C PRO A 307 9.35 4.67 -27.17
N GLY A 308 9.96 3.62 -27.74
CA GLY A 308 10.99 2.79 -27.11
C GLY A 308 12.05 3.52 -26.26
N LEU A 309 12.67 2.78 -25.33
CA LEU A 309 13.57 3.33 -24.32
C LEU A 309 14.64 4.27 -24.90
N HIS A 310 14.73 5.48 -24.34
CA HIS A 310 15.69 6.50 -24.75
C HIS A 310 17.13 5.97 -24.77
N GLU A 311 17.99 6.45 -25.68
CA GLU A 311 19.38 5.98 -25.81
C GLU A 311 20.26 6.25 -24.58
N GLU A 312 19.79 7.10 -23.67
CA GLU A 312 20.44 7.40 -22.39
C GLU A 312 20.04 6.44 -21.26
N ASN A 313 19.18 5.45 -21.52
CA ASN A 313 18.79 4.47 -20.52
C ASN A 313 20.01 3.69 -20.00
N LYS A 314 19.98 3.34 -18.71
CA LYS A 314 21.05 2.61 -18.01
C LYS A 314 20.70 1.13 -17.79
N ILE A 315 19.68 0.64 -18.50
CA ILE A 315 19.22 -0.73 -18.35
C ILE A 315 20.27 -1.66 -18.95
N GLU A 316 20.69 -2.67 -18.17
CA GLU A 316 21.60 -3.71 -18.64
C GLU A 316 20.84 -4.96 -19.11
N GLU A 317 19.66 -5.22 -18.53
CA GLU A 317 18.86 -6.42 -18.76
C GLU A 317 17.36 -6.11 -18.75
N ILE A 318 16.66 -6.58 -19.78
CA ILE A 318 15.20 -6.56 -19.89
C ILE A 318 14.72 -8.01 -19.93
N GLY A 319 13.76 -8.36 -19.07
CA GLY A 319 13.07 -9.64 -19.05
C GLY A 319 11.59 -9.44 -19.31
N LEU A 320 11.02 -10.11 -20.31
CA LEU A 320 9.59 -10.05 -20.66
C LEU A 320 8.97 -11.43 -20.52
N HIS A 321 7.81 -11.52 -19.89
CA HIS A 321 7.11 -12.77 -19.65
C HIS A 321 5.61 -12.57 -19.77
N THR A 322 4.95 -13.34 -20.61
CA THR A 322 3.48 -13.38 -20.63
C THR A 322 3.00 -14.78 -20.87
N GLN A 323 2.02 -15.21 -20.08
CA GLN A 323 1.41 -16.53 -20.21
C GLN A 323 0.26 -16.53 -21.23
N HIS A 324 -0.16 -15.36 -21.70
CA HIS A 324 -1.28 -15.22 -22.61
C HIS A 324 -0.93 -14.34 -23.82
N PHE A 325 -1.37 -14.78 -25.00
CA PHE A 325 -1.17 -14.04 -26.25
C PHE A 325 -1.93 -12.71 -26.28
N GLU A 326 -3.08 -12.61 -25.62
CA GLU A 326 -3.90 -11.40 -25.56
C GLU A 326 -3.15 -10.19 -24.97
N HIS A 327 -2.24 -10.43 -24.02
CA HIS A 327 -1.41 -9.39 -23.40
C HIS A 327 -0.48 -8.68 -24.40
N ILE A 328 -0.17 -9.35 -25.52
CA ILE A 328 0.74 -8.87 -26.56
C ILE A 328 0.04 -8.65 -27.91
N ALA A 329 -1.27 -8.86 -28.01
CA ALA A 329 -1.99 -8.84 -29.27
C ALA A 329 -1.86 -7.47 -29.99
N GLU A 330 -1.92 -6.38 -29.24
CA GLU A 330 -1.83 -5.01 -29.78
C GLU A 330 -0.45 -4.70 -30.39
N ILE A 331 0.58 -5.40 -29.91
CA ILE A 331 1.97 -5.25 -30.35
C ILE A 331 2.14 -5.70 -31.80
N PHE A 332 1.31 -6.64 -32.26
CA PHE A 332 1.37 -7.13 -33.62
C PHE A 332 0.95 -6.09 -34.66
N GLY A 333 0.18 -5.06 -34.26
CA GLY A 333 -0.14 -3.91 -35.10
C GLY A 333 1.05 -3.02 -35.41
N ILE A 334 2.14 -3.11 -34.63
CA ILE A 334 3.35 -2.31 -34.81
C ILE A 334 4.24 -2.94 -35.90
N GLY A 335 4.88 -2.13 -36.74
CA GLY A 335 5.82 -2.61 -37.76
C GLY A 335 6.98 -3.43 -37.16
N ASN A 336 7.56 -4.34 -37.93
CA ASN A 336 8.76 -5.07 -37.50
C ASN A 336 9.95 -4.12 -37.35
N SER A 337 10.88 -4.43 -36.44
CA SER A 337 12.07 -3.60 -36.18
C SER A 337 11.76 -2.12 -35.91
N SER A 338 10.63 -1.84 -35.26
CA SER A 338 10.19 -0.47 -34.92
C SER A 338 10.52 -0.07 -33.50
N ILE A 339 10.87 -1.04 -32.64
CA ILE A 339 11.05 -0.83 -31.21
C ILE A 339 12.54 -0.84 -30.87
N SER A 340 13.01 0.26 -30.30
CA SER A 340 14.36 0.38 -29.76
C SER A 340 14.41 0.02 -28.28
N MET A 341 15.40 -0.78 -27.87
CA MET A 341 15.70 -1.03 -26.46
C MET A 341 16.76 -0.07 -25.90
N GLY A 342 17.19 0.92 -26.68
CA GLY A 342 18.30 1.81 -26.37
C GLY A 342 19.62 1.05 -26.10
N LYS A 343 20.14 1.08 -24.87
CA LYS A 343 21.45 0.52 -24.49
C LYS A 343 21.41 -0.82 -23.75
N ALA A 344 20.25 -1.47 -23.67
CA ALA A 344 20.11 -2.77 -23.01
C ALA A 344 21.02 -3.84 -23.61
N LYS A 345 21.82 -4.49 -22.77
CA LYS A 345 22.82 -5.50 -23.18
C LYS A 345 22.21 -6.90 -23.36
N ARG A 346 21.11 -7.20 -22.64
CA ARG A 346 20.47 -8.51 -22.61
C ARG A 346 18.95 -8.38 -22.69
N LEU A 347 18.33 -9.17 -23.57
CA LEU A 347 16.88 -9.41 -23.58
C LEU A 347 16.60 -10.88 -23.24
N ILE A 348 15.71 -11.09 -22.29
CA ILE A 348 15.23 -12.41 -21.87
C ILE A 348 13.74 -12.46 -22.13
N LEU A 349 13.30 -13.44 -22.92
CA LEU A 349 11.89 -13.62 -23.28
C LEU A 349 11.42 -14.99 -22.77
N TYR A 350 10.25 -15.01 -22.16
CA TYR A 350 9.58 -16.20 -21.67
C TYR A 350 8.18 -16.35 -22.29
N ASP A 351 7.77 -17.59 -22.54
CA ASP A 351 6.42 -17.95 -23.00
C ASP A 351 5.99 -17.16 -24.25
N TYR A 352 4.79 -16.57 -24.28
CA TYR A 352 4.30 -15.84 -25.45
C TYR A 352 5.09 -14.57 -25.74
N ALA A 353 5.90 -14.06 -24.80
CA ALA A 353 6.75 -12.89 -25.04
C ALA A 353 7.85 -13.16 -26.08
N VAL A 354 8.09 -14.41 -26.48
CA VAL A 354 9.01 -14.73 -27.58
C VAL A 354 8.49 -14.17 -28.92
N GLU A 355 7.18 -14.06 -29.08
CA GLU A 355 6.55 -13.65 -30.33
C GLU A 355 6.76 -12.15 -30.66
N ILE A 356 7.15 -11.33 -29.68
CA ILE A 356 7.46 -9.90 -29.89
C ILE A 356 8.89 -9.67 -30.34
N LEU A 357 9.73 -10.70 -30.40
CA LEU A 357 11.13 -10.63 -30.85
C LEU A 357 11.30 -9.90 -32.20
N PRO A 358 10.50 -10.16 -33.25
CA PRO A 358 10.65 -9.48 -34.55
C PRO A 358 10.35 -7.98 -34.53
N LYS A 359 9.75 -7.48 -33.45
CA LYS A 359 9.41 -6.06 -33.30
C LYS A 359 10.61 -5.22 -32.86
N TYR A 360 11.64 -5.84 -32.31
CA TYR A 360 12.83 -5.15 -31.83
C TYR A 360 13.90 -4.96 -32.91
N VAL A 361 14.60 -3.82 -32.85
CA VAL A 361 15.76 -3.55 -33.71
C VAL A 361 16.95 -4.40 -33.24
N SER A 362 17.37 -5.33 -34.10
CA SER A 362 18.40 -6.35 -33.79
C SER A 362 19.83 -5.81 -33.60
N THR A 363 20.09 -4.54 -33.92
CA THR A 363 21.46 -4.02 -34.12
C THR A 363 22.27 -3.74 -32.84
N LYS A 364 21.71 -3.87 -31.63
CA LYS A 364 22.42 -3.53 -30.37
C LYS A 364 22.38 -4.63 -29.28
N ILE A 365 21.81 -5.80 -29.54
CA ILE A 365 21.61 -6.84 -28.52
C ILE A 365 22.71 -7.90 -28.62
N VAL A 366 23.55 -7.96 -27.59
CA VAL A 366 24.78 -8.77 -27.60
C VAL A 366 24.49 -10.23 -27.22
N ARG A 367 23.42 -10.50 -26.44
CA ARG A 367 23.02 -11.85 -26.02
C ARG A 367 21.51 -11.99 -25.86
N TRP A 368 20.98 -13.06 -26.46
CA TRP A 368 19.60 -13.51 -26.31
C TRP A 368 19.55 -14.71 -25.38
N ARG A 369 18.53 -14.78 -24.53
CA ARG A 369 18.19 -16.01 -23.82
C ARG A 369 16.69 -16.21 -23.91
N VAL A 370 16.29 -17.12 -24.80
CA VAL A 370 14.91 -17.58 -24.93
C VAL A 370 14.74 -18.77 -24.00
N LEU A 371 13.85 -18.64 -23.02
CA LEU A 371 13.48 -19.72 -22.12
C LEU A 371 12.01 -20.05 -22.40
N CYS A 372 11.79 -20.92 -23.38
CA CYS A 372 10.46 -21.47 -23.65
C CYS A 372 10.14 -22.56 -22.62
N TYR A 373 9.17 -22.32 -21.74
CA TYR A 373 8.40 -23.41 -21.17
C TYR A 373 7.25 -23.70 -22.14
N VAL A 374 7.48 -24.60 -23.11
CA VAL A 374 6.37 -25.12 -23.92
C VAL A 374 5.51 -25.99 -23.00
N ARG A 375 4.53 -25.40 -22.32
CA ARG A 375 3.45 -26.17 -21.74
C ARG A 375 2.54 -26.53 -22.91
N MET A 376 2.78 -27.71 -23.49
CA MET A 376 1.89 -28.32 -24.48
C MET A 376 0.50 -28.47 -23.86
N PHE A 377 -0.37 -27.49 -24.02
CA PHE A 377 -1.80 -27.69 -23.86
C PHE A 377 -2.30 -28.38 -25.12
N THR A 378 -2.31 -29.71 -25.08
CA THR A 378 -3.17 -30.52 -25.93
C THR A 378 -4.62 -30.29 -25.51
N THR A 379 -5.28 -29.29 -26.08
CA THR A 379 -6.72 -29.36 -26.34
C THR A 379 -7.01 -28.69 -27.68
N ALA A 380 -7.42 -29.54 -28.60
CA ALA A 380 -7.84 -29.16 -29.93
C ALA A 380 -9.04 -28.21 -29.87
N THR A 381 -8.91 -27.02 -30.46
CA THR A 381 -9.91 -26.49 -31.39
C THR A 381 -9.25 -25.45 -32.30
N SER A 382 -9.19 -25.82 -33.57
CA SER A 382 -8.86 -25.01 -34.74
C SER A 382 -9.54 -23.64 -34.74
N LYS A 383 -8.75 -22.57 -34.94
CA LYS A 383 -9.09 -21.38 -35.75
C LYS A 383 -7.92 -20.39 -35.80
N TYR A 384 -6.90 -20.61 -36.64
CA TYR A 384 -6.11 -19.53 -37.27
C TYR A 384 -5.41 -20.05 -38.54
N PRO A 385 -5.21 -19.19 -39.56
CA PRO A 385 -4.77 -19.61 -40.89
C PRO A 385 -3.27 -19.90 -40.93
N LYS A 386 -2.90 -21.02 -41.55
CA LYS A 386 -1.51 -21.40 -41.83
C LYS A 386 -0.84 -20.33 -42.72
N ARG A 387 0.11 -19.56 -42.19
CA ARG A 387 1.12 -18.87 -43.01
C ARG A 387 2.36 -19.74 -43.11
N LYS A 388 2.74 -20.10 -44.34
CA LYS A 388 4.02 -20.71 -44.68
C LYS A 388 5.12 -19.68 -44.44
N THR A 389 6.03 -19.93 -43.51
CA THR A 389 7.32 -19.25 -43.42
C THR A 389 8.37 -20.11 -44.11
N THR A 390 8.75 -19.70 -45.31
CA THR A 390 10.05 -20.04 -45.89
C THR A 390 11.11 -19.26 -45.11
N VAL A 391 12.03 -19.99 -44.49
CA VAL A 391 13.24 -19.45 -43.85
C VAL A 391 14.36 -19.42 -44.90
N SER A 392 15.05 -18.30 -45.03
CA SER A 392 16.36 -18.24 -45.67
C SER A 392 17.27 -17.26 -44.94
N GLY A 393 18.41 -17.80 -44.46
CA GLY A 393 19.73 -17.17 -44.40
C GLY A 393 19.93 -16.00 -43.46
#